data_AF-A0A926Z872-F1
#
_entry.id   AF-A0A926Z872-F1
#
_cell.length_a   1.000
_cell.length_b   1.000
_cell.length_c   1.000
_cell.angle_alpha   90.00
_cell.angle_beta   90.00
_cell.angle_gamma   90.00
#
_symmetry.space_group_name_H-M   'P 1'
#
loop_
_entity.id
_entity.type
_entity.pdbx_description
1 polymer ?
#
loop_
_entity_poly.entity_id
_entity_poly.type
_entity_poly.pdbx_seq_one_letter_code
_entity_poly.pdbx_strand_id
1 'polypeptide(L)' 'MPEVVEIPIELTKFQLPEAVHARLQFLLDRQDSGHTLSQNETQEAQGLIDLAEFLSLLFLRSQRVQKFS' A
#
# COMPACT_ATOMS: atom_id res chain seq x y z
N MET A 1 -27.22 10.95 -6.87
CA MET A 1 -26.41 11.89 -6.05
C MET A 1 -25.06 11.23 -5.89
N PRO A 2 -23.93 11.87 -6.18
CA PRO A 2 -22.64 11.24 -5.90
C PRO A 2 -22.49 11.11 -4.38
N GLU A 3 -22.20 9.90 -3.89
CA GLU A 3 -21.79 9.70 -2.50
C GLU A 3 -20.43 10.38 -2.34
N VAL A 4 -20.41 11.53 -1.68
CA VAL A 4 -19.18 12.22 -1.33
C VAL A 4 -18.54 11.44 -0.21
N VAL A 5 -17.48 10.69 -0.53
CA VAL A 5 -16.64 10.06 0.49
C VAL A 5 -15.70 11.14 1.03
N GLU A 6 -15.99 11.65 2.22
CA GLU A 6 -15.05 12.49 2.95
C GLU A 6 -13.83 11.66 3.33
N ILE A 7 -12.64 12.11 2.92
CA ILE A 7 -11.38 11.45 3.25
C ILE A 7 -10.84 12.15 4.51
N PRO A 8 -10.86 11.50 5.69
CA PRO A 8 -10.24 12.04 6.90
C PRO A 8 -8.80 12.50 6.62
N ILE A 9 -8.43 13.68 7.10
CA ILE A 9 -7.09 14.23 6.90
C ILE A 9 -6.02 13.32 7.54
N GLU A 10 -6.39 12.59 8.59
CA GLU A 10 -5.57 11.59 9.27
C GLU A 10 -5.14 10.45 8.35
N LEU A 11 -5.89 10.17 7.26
CA LEU A 11 -5.50 9.17 6.25
C LEU A 11 -4.22 9.56 5.51
N THR A 12 -3.85 10.86 5.46
CA THR A 12 -2.53 11.28 4.93
C THR A 12 -1.37 10.68 5.73
N LYS A 13 -1.59 10.33 7.00
CA LYS A 13 -0.58 9.76 7.89
C LYS A 13 -0.63 8.24 7.91
N PHE A 14 -1.62 7.64 7.26
CA PHE A 14 -1.77 6.20 7.22
C PHE A 14 -0.78 5.62 6.21
N GLN A 15 0.34 5.14 6.72
CA GLN A 15 1.40 4.50 5.94
C GLN A 15 1.38 2.99 6.17
N LEU A 16 2.00 2.25 5.26
CA LEU A 16 2.20 0.82 5.44
C LEU A 16 3.01 0.58 6.72
N PRO A 17 2.53 -0.21 7.70
CA PRO A 17 3.28 -0.47 8.92
C PRO A 17 4.65 -1.07 8.63
N GLU A 18 5.67 -0.69 9.40
CA GLU A 18 7.06 -1.07 9.16
C GLU A 18 7.26 -2.59 9.02
N ALA A 19 6.63 -3.39 9.90
CA ALA A 19 6.71 -4.84 9.83
C ALA A 19 6.11 -5.42 8.54
N VAL A 20 5.05 -4.79 8.02
CA VAL A 20 4.38 -5.19 6.78
C VAL A 20 5.22 -4.80 5.57
N HIS A 21 5.82 -3.60 5.60
CA HIS A 21 6.78 -3.16 4.60
C HIS A 21 8.00 -4.08 4.53
N ALA A 22 8.59 -4.43 5.69
CA ALA A 22 9.72 -5.35 5.76
C ALA A 22 9.38 -6.73 5.19
N ARG A 23 8.15 -7.22 5.40
CA ARG A 23 7.69 -8.49 4.83
C ARG A 23 7.57 -8.43 3.31
N LEU A 24 7.00 -7.35 2.78
CA LEU A 24 6.92 -7.13 1.33
C LEU A 24 8.34 -7.08 0.72
N GLN A 25 9.23 -6.29 1.31
CA GLN A 25 10.61 -6.17 0.82
C GLN A 25 11.32 -7.53 0.81
N PHE A 26 11.18 -8.32 1.86
CA PHE A 26 11.75 -9.67 1.93
C PHE A 26 11.26 -10.58 0.79
N LEU A 27 9.97 -10.53 0.44
CA LEU A 27 9.40 -11.34 -0.64
C LEU A 27 9.92 -10.90 -2.01
N LEU A 28 10.05 -9.59 -2.23
CA LEU A 28 10.60 -9.02 -3.46
C LEU A 28 12.10 -9.36 -3.61
N ASP A 29 12.89 -9.20 -2.55
CA ASP A 29 14.32 -9.55 -2.55
C ASP A 29 14.54 -11.04 -2.87
N ARG A 30 13.64 -11.91 -2.40
CA ARG A 30 13.66 -13.34 -2.75
C ARG A 30 13.39 -13.58 -4.23
N GLN A 31 12.42 -12.89 -4.82
CA GLN A 31 12.18 -13.00 -6.27
C GLN A 31 13.37 -12.47 -7.07
N ASP A 32 13.92 -11.31 -6.68
CA ASP A 32 15.05 -10.66 -7.36
C ASP A 32 16.34 -11.49 -7.27
N SER A 33 16.53 -12.21 -6.16
CA SER A 33 17.65 -13.15 -5.99
C SER A 33 17.46 -14.48 -6.75
N GLY A 34 16.37 -14.63 -7.51
CA GLY A 34 16.09 -15.82 -8.33
C GLY A 34 15.51 -16.99 -7.54
N HIS A 35 15.09 -16.78 -6.29
CA HIS A 35 14.37 -17.81 -5.54
C HIS A 35 12.91 -17.85 -5.98
N THR A 36 12.43 -19.05 -6.33
CA THR A 36 11.01 -19.26 -6.60
C THR A 36 10.22 -19.11 -5.31
N LEU A 37 9.31 -18.14 -5.26
CA LEU A 37 8.31 -18.06 -4.19
C LEU A 37 7.32 -19.23 -4.31
N SER A 38 6.90 -19.77 -3.18
CA SER A 38 5.73 -20.65 -3.13
C SER A 38 4.46 -19.91 -3.58
N GLN A 39 3.39 -20.65 -3.88
CA GLN A 39 2.10 -20.02 -4.20
C GLN A 39 1.60 -19.12 -3.07
N ASN A 40 1.74 -19.54 -1.81
CA ASN A 40 1.33 -18.74 -0.66
C ASN A 40 2.14 -17.45 -0.55
N GLU A 41 3.46 -17.51 -0.72
CA GLU A 41 4.33 -16.33 -0.71
C GLU A 41 4.03 -15.39 -1.88
N THR A 42 3.69 -15.95 -3.06
CA THR A 42 3.30 -15.15 -4.22
C THR A 42 1.99 -14.41 -3.97
N GLN A 43 0.99 -15.09 -3.38
CA GLN A 43 -0.28 -14.49 -3.00
C GLN A 43 -0.10 -13.43 -1.91
N GLU A 44 0.78 -13.69 -0.94
CA GLU A 44 1.14 -12.73 0.10
C GLU A 44 1.79 -11.48 -0.51
N ALA A 45 2.78 -11.65 -1.38
CA ALA A 45 3.45 -10.54 -2.06
C ALA A 45 2.45 -9.69 -2.86
N GLN A 46 1.56 -10.34 -3.63
CA GLN A 46 0.53 -9.63 -4.39
C GLN A 46 -0.39 -8.82 -3.48
N GLY A 47 -0.92 -9.42 -2.41
CA GLY A 47 -1.80 -8.72 -1.48
C GLY A 47 -1.12 -7.54 -0.78
N LEU A 48 0.18 -7.66 -0.48
CA LEU A 48 0.98 -6.58 0.10
C LEU A 48 1.25 -5.45 -0.90
N ILE A 49 1.48 -5.78 -2.18
CA ILE A 49 1.61 -4.79 -3.27
C ILE A 49 0.29 -4.03 -3.45
N ASP A 50 -0.83 -4.74 -3.54
CA ASP A 50 -2.16 -4.14 -3.71
C ASP A 50 -2.47 -3.17 -2.55
N LEU A 51 -2.13 -3.55 -1.32
CA LEU A 51 -2.29 -2.70 -0.15
C LEU A 51 -1.39 -1.45 -0.23
N ALA A 52 -0.12 -1.61 -0.61
CA ALA A 52 0.82 -0.49 -0.73
C ALA A 52 0.37 0.51 -1.83
N GLU A 53 -0.14 0.00 -2.96
CA GLU A 53 -0.70 0.83 -4.03
C GLU A 53 -1.95 1.58 -3.56
N PHE A 54 -2.87 0.89 -2.90
CA PHE A 54 -4.07 1.51 -2.35
C PHE A 54 -3.73 2.64 -1.36
N LEU A 55 -2.79 2.41 -0.44
CA LEU A 55 -2.34 3.43 0.51
C LEU A 55 -1.67 4.62 -0.19
N SER A 56 -0.88 4.36 -1.23
CA SER A 56 -0.27 5.41 -2.06
C SER A 56 -1.33 6.26 -2.77
N LEU A 57 -2.38 5.63 -3.30
CA LEU A 57 -3.51 6.33 -3.92
C LEU A 57 -4.30 7.18 -2.90
N LEU A 58 -4.56 6.64 -1.70
CA LEU A 58 -5.20 7.38 -0.61
C LEU A 58 -4.37 8.59 -0.18
N PHE A 59 -3.06 8.41 -0.06
CA PHE A 59 -2.13 9.50 0.26
C PHE A 59 -2.15 10.60 -0.82
N LEU A 60 -2.06 10.23 -2.10
CA LEU A 60 -2.10 11.20 -3.21
C LEU A 60 -3.45 11.94 -3.30
N ARG A 61 -4.57 11.28 -3.00
CA ARG A 61 -5.90 11.91 -2.99
C ARG A 61 -6.04 12.87 -1.81
N SER A 62 -5.61 12.46 -0.62
CA SER A 62 -5.70 13.28 0.58
C SER A 62 -4.81 14.53 0.51
N GLN A 63 -3.63 14.46 -0.12
CA GLN A 63 -2.82 15.66 -0.41
C GLN A 63 -3.53 16.69 -1.30
N ARG A 64 -4.34 16.24 -2.26
CA ARG A 64 -5.12 17.17 -3.11
C ARG A 64 -6.18 17.89 -2.27
N VAL A 65 -6.86 17.18 -1.38
CA VAL A 65 -7.86 17.79 -0.46
C VAL A 65 -7.21 18.84 0.43
N GLN A 66 -6.02 18.58 0.98
CA GLN A 66 -5.29 19.55 1.81
C GLN A 66 -4.87 20.82 1.05
N LYS A 67 -4.51 20.72 -0.24
CA LYS A 67 -4.12 21.91 -1.03
C LYS A 67 -5.29 22.83 -1.41
N PHE A 68 -6.53 22.38 -1.24
CA PHE A 68 -7.74 23.14 -1.56
C PHE A 68 -8.61 23.45 -0.33
N SER A 69 -8.12 23.18 0.89
CA SER A 69 -8.71 23.60 2.15
C SER A 69 -7.99 24.83 2.70
#